data_AF-A0A7D5MHA2-F1
#
_entry.id   AF-A0A7D5MHA2-F1
#
_cell.length_a   1.000
_cell.length_b   1.000
_cell.length_c   1.000
_cell.angle_alpha   90.00
_cell.angle_beta   90.00
_cell.angle_gamma   90.00
#
_symmetry.space_group_name_H-M   'P 1'
#
loop_
_entity.id
_entity.type
_entity.pdbx_description
1 polymer ?
#
loop_
_entity_poly.entity_id
_entity_poly.type
_entity_poly.pdbx_seq_one_letter_code
_entity_poly.pdbx_strand_id
1 'polypeptide(L)'
;MDDYGVVPQITGDYLKGYDRLTNGFMTRQYIGYQYLSTNRKINFSVGFVFAQGFTRSARGFNYDTGKKDTEKRFDLLNGLQVSWILPIYFNDYSEEIIY
;
A
#
# COMPACT_ATOMS: atom_id res chain seq x y z
N MET A 1 37.34 -22.90 13.85
CA MET A 1 36.08 -22.60 13.16
C MET A 1 36.09 -21.11 12.93
N ASP A 2 35.98 -20.72 11.67
CA ASP A 2 36.42 -19.43 11.17
C ASP A 2 35.45 -18.29 11.56
N ASP A 3 35.96 -17.25 12.24
CA ASP A 3 35.19 -16.11 12.75
C ASP A 3 35.25 -14.91 11.78
N TYR A 4 35.21 -15.20 10.47
CA TYR A 4 35.10 -14.16 9.45
C TYR A 4 33.63 -13.74 9.29
N GLY A 5 33.28 -12.62 9.90
CA GLY A 5 32.33 -11.69 9.28
C GLY A 5 30.91 -11.66 9.82
N VAL A 6 30.66 -12.07 11.07
CA VAL A 6 29.37 -11.80 11.70
C VAL A 6 29.42 -10.40 12.31
N VAL A 7 29.07 -9.37 11.53
CA VAL A 7 28.93 -8.01 12.06
C VAL A 7 27.80 -8.03 13.09
N PRO A 8 28.06 -7.78 14.39
CA PRO A 8 27.05 -7.94 15.44
C PRO A 8 25.85 -6.99 15.27
N GLN A 9 26.03 -5.91 14.52
CA GLN A 9 24.99 -4.91 14.22
C GLN A 9 23.89 -5.43 13.27
N ILE A 10 24.17 -6.45 12.45
CA ILE A 10 23.21 -7.03 11.48
C ILE A 10 22.69 -8.41 11.91
N THR A 11 22.95 -8.82 13.15
CA THR A 11 22.52 -10.12 13.68
C THR A 11 21.53 -9.98 14.83
N GLY A 12 20.58 -10.91 14.92
CA GLY A 12 19.61 -10.99 16.01
C GLY A 12 18.75 -9.72 16.19
N ASP A 13 18.56 -9.33 17.45
CA ASP A 13 17.75 -8.17 17.82
C ASP A 13 18.42 -6.82 17.52
N TYR A 14 19.70 -6.78 17.14
CA TYR A 14 20.37 -5.55 16.71
C TYR A 14 19.95 -5.13 15.30
N LEU A 15 19.69 -6.09 14.40
CA LEU A 15 19.23 -5.82 13.03
C LEU A 15 17.93 -5.00 13.02
N LYS A 16 17.04 -5.37 13.94
CA LYS A 16 15.79 -4.69 14.22
C LYS A 16 16.01 -3.19 14.52
N GLY A 17 17.12 -2.80 15.14
CA GLY A 17 17.44 -1.40 15.40
C GLY A 17 17.73 -0.53 14.16
N TYR A 18 18.00 -1.17 13.02
CA TYR A 18 18.37 -0.50 11.76
C TYR A 18 17.25 -0.52 10.71
N ASP A 19 16.15 -1.25 10.94
CA ASP A 19 15.05 -1.39 9.97
C ASP A 19 14.21 -0.12 9.78
N ARG A 20 14.46 0.93 10.56
CA ARG A 20 13.75 2.23 10.57
C ARG A 20 12.24 2.05 10.54
N LEU A 21 11.73 1.04 11.26
CA LEU A 21 10.31 0.73 11.30
C LEU A 21 9.50 1.91 11.87
N THR A 22 8.56 2.40 11.07
CA THR A 22 7.63 3.46 11.43
C THR A 22 6.19 2.95 11.39
N ASN A 23 5.39 3.33 12.38
CA ASN A 23 3.97 3.04 12.44
C ASN A 23 3.18 4.34 12.58
N GLY A 24 1.93 4.35 12.13
CA GLY A 24 1.08 5.52 12.28
C GLY A 24 -0.22 5.42 11.49
N PHE A 25 -0.90 6.55 11.40
CA PHE A 25 -2.16 6.67 10.68
C PHE A 25 -1.90 7.02 9.22
N MET A 26 -2.66 6.42 8.30
CA MET A 26 -2.55 6.69 6.88
C MET A 26 -3.93 7.01 6.31
N THR A 27 -4.02 8.08 5.53
CA THR A 27 -5.20 8.37 4.71
C THR A 27 -4.92 7.98 3.27
N ARG A 28 -5.93 7.44 2.60
CA ARG A 28 -5.89 7.16 1.16
C ARG A 28 -7.13 7.73 0.49
N GLN A 29 -6.93 8.64 -0.44
CA GLN A 29 -7.98 9.24 -1.26
C GLN A 29 -7.87 8.74 -2.70
N TYR A 30 -9.00 8.50 -3.35
CA TYR A 30 -9.09 8.21 -4.77
C TYR A 30 -10.01 9.23 -5.42
N ILE A 31 -9.53 9.86 -6.49
CA ILE A 31 -10.31 10.79 -7.29
C ILE A 31 -10.18 10.36 -8.73
N GLY A 32 -11.29 9.93 -9.33
CA GLY A 32 -11.27 9.36 -10.66
C GLY A 32 -12.65 9.31 -11.30
N TYR A 33 -12.63 8.89 -12.56
CA TYR A 33 -13.81 8.68 -13.36
C TYR A 33 -14.01 7.18 -13.58
N GLN A 34 -15.25 6.73 -13.39
CA GLN A 34 -15.67 5.37 -13.68
C GLN A 34 -16.60 5.37 -14.89
N TYR A 35 -16.27 4.59 -15.90
CA TYR A 35 -17.10 4.34 -17.07
C TYR A 35 -17.71 2.94 -16.97
N LEU A 36 -19.04 2.89 -16.96
CA LEU A 36 -19.81 1.65 -16.99
C LEU A 36 -20.67 1.65 -18.25
N SER A 37 -20.47 0.67 -19.13
CA SER A 37 -21.24 0.59 -20.38
C SER A 37 -22.55 -0.16 -20.20
N THR A 38 -23.64 0.37 -20.74
CA THR A 38 -24.97 -0.25 -20.74
C THR A 38 -24.98 -1.62 -21.43
N ASN A 39 -24.12 -1.82 -22.43
CA ASN A 39 -23.98 -3.09 -23.13
C ASN A 39 -23.11 -4.11 -22.38
N ARG A 40 -22.66 -3.77 -21.15
CA ARG A 40 -21.92 -4.62 -20.20
C ARG A 40 -20.57 -5.17 -20.69
N LYS A 41 -20.09 -4.76 -21.88
CA LYS A 41 -18.85 -5.30 -22.49
C LYS A 41 -17.57 -4.62 -22.00
N ILE A 42 -17.62 -3.32 -21.73
CA ILE A 42 -16.45 -2.53 -21.35
C ILE A 42 -16.79 -1.68 -20.14
N ASN A 43 -16.13 -1.97 -19.02
CA ASN A 43 -16.24 -1.21 -17.79
C ASN A 43 -14.82 -0.92 -17.29
N PHE A 44 -14.47 0.34 -17.07
CA PHE A 44 -13.15 0.72 -16.59
C PHE A 44 -13.22 1.91 -15.65
N SER A 45 -12.18 2.09 -14.84
CA SER A 45 -12.02 3.24 -13.95
C SER A 45 -10.60 3.75 -14.07
N VAL A 46 -10.45 5.07 -14.11
CA VAL A 46 -9.16 5.75 -14.14
C VAL A 46 -9.17 6.92 -13.18
N GLY A 47 -8.12 7.07 -12.40
CA GLY A 47 -8.04 8.14 -11.42
C GLY A 47 -6.66 8.29 -10.80
N PHE A 48 -6.56 9.28 -9.93
CA PHE A 48 -5.40 9.52 -9.09
C PHE A 48 -5.66 8.98 -7.68
N VAL A 49 -4.65 8.32 -7.13
CA VAL A 49 -4.59 7.90 -5.74
C VAL A 49 -3.64 8.82 -5.01
N PHE A 50 -4.07 9.33 -3.86
CA PHE A 50 -3.26 10.08 -2.92
C PHE A 50 -3.21 9.35 -1.61
N ALA A 51 -2.01 8.99 -1.16
CA ALA A 51 -1.81 8.28 0.08
C ALA A 51 -0.89 9.11 0.98
N GLN A 52 -1.36 9.46 2.18
CA GLN A 52 -0.67 10.33 3.12
C GLN A 52 -0.50 9.58 4.44
N GLY A 53 0.73 9.26 4.81
CA GLY A 53 1.11 8.61 6.06
C GLY A 53 1.58 9.64 7.09
N PHE A 54 0.94 9.65 8.25
CA PHE A 54 1.40 10.35 9.45
C PHE A 54 2.03 9.31 10.37
N THR A 55 3.33 9.09 10.19
CA THR A 55 4.05 7.99 10.82
C THR A 55 5.01 8.49 11.91
N ARG A 56 5.40 7.60 12.82
CA ARG A 56 6.44 7.83 13.84
C ARG A 56 7.23 6.54 14.01
N SER A 57 8.51 6.66 14.40
CA SER A 57 9.32 5.49 14.76
C SER A 57 8.61 4.61 15.79
N ALA A 58 8.43 3.34 15.46
CA ALA A 58 7.78 2.35 16.33
C ALA A 58 8.70 1.91 17.48
N ARG A 59 10.01 2.11 17.30
CA ARG A 59 11.05 1.67 18.25
C ARG A 59 11.48 2.78 19.20
N GLY A 60 11.24 4.04 18.83
CA GLY A 60 11.53 5.20 19.67
C GLY A 60 13.03 5.49 19.89
N PHE A 61 13.92 4.70 19.29
CA PHE A 61 15.37 4.83 19.40
C PHE A 61 16.05 4.38 18.11
N ASN A 62 16.96 5.21 17.61
CA ASN A 62 17.75 4.96 16.43
C ASN A 62 19.16 4.52 16.85
N TYR A 63 19.50 3.26 16.53
CA TYR A 63 20.76 2.63 16.96
C TYR A 63 21.98 3.15 16.18
N ASP A 64 21.79 3.75 15.01
CA ASP A 64 22.83 4.39 14.19
C ASP A 64 23.34 5.70 14.82
N THR A 65 22.46 6.46 15.46
CA THR A 65 22.73 7.80 15.99
C THR A 65 22.75 7.85 17.51
N GLY A 66 22.30 6.80 18.19
CA GLY A 66 22.18 6.75 19.65
C GLY A 66 21.13 7.72 20.21
N LYS A 67 20.21 8.21 19.36
CA LYS A 67 19.21 9.21 19.72
C LYS A 67 17.82 8.58 19.79
N LYS A 68 16.99 9.11 20.71
CA LYS A 68 15.55 8.81 20.71
C LYS A 68 14.92 9.36 19.45
N ASP A 69 14.27 8.50 18.67
CA ASP A 69 13.52 8.88 17.49
C ASP A 69 12.07 9.14 17.89
N THR A 70 11.78 10.40 18.18
CA THR A 70 10.43 10.86 18.54
C THR A 70 9.79 11.74 17.48
N GLU A 71 10.43 11.88 16.32
CA GLU A 71 9.96 12.77 15.27
C GLU A 71 8.74 12.19 14.56
N LYS A 72 7.82 13.07 14.19
CA LYS A 72 6.68 12.73 13.34
C LYS A 72 7.12 12.89 11.90
N ARG A 73 6.87 11.86 11.10
CA ARG A 73 7.14 11.85 9.67
C ARG A 73 5.84 11.99 8.89
N PHE A 74 5.94 12.69 7.78
CA PHE A 74 4.84 12.84 6.82
C PHE A 74 5.29 12.20 5.50
N ASP A 75 4.77 11.02 5.22
CA ASP A 75 5.10 10.22 4.05
C ASP A 75 3.99 10.39 2.99
N LEU A 76 4.37 10.59 1.73
CA LEU A 76 3.43 10.80 0.62
C LEU A 76 3.68 9.74 -0.47
N LEU A 77 2.61 9.06 -0.88
CA LEU A 77 2.62 8.13 -2.00
C LEU A 77 1.46 8.48 -2.93
N ASN A 78 1.76 9.05 -4.09
CA ASN A 78 0.75 9.46 -5.05
C ASN A 78 0.98 8.73 -6.37
N GLY A 79 -0.09 8.41 -7.08
CA GLY A 79 0.02 7.68 -8.34
C GLY A 79 -1.26 7.68 -9.17
N LEU A 80 -1.11 7.21 -10.40
CA LEU A 80 -2.23 6.90 -11.28
C LEU A 80 -2.70 5.48 -11.05
N GLN A 81 -4.02 5.27 -11.01
CA GLN A 81 -4.63 3.96 -10.94
C GLN A 81 -5.58 3.79 -12.12
N VAL A 82 -5.41 2.68 -12.83
CA VAL A 82 -6.28 2.23 -13.91
C VAL A 82 -6.79 0.84 -13.55
N SER A 83 -8.11 0.65 -13.62
CA SER A 83 -8.78 -0.60 -13.26
C SER A 83 -9.74 -1.01 -14.38
N TRP A 84 -9.63 -2.25 -14.84
CA TRP A 84 -10.60 -2.87 -15.75
C TRP A 84 -11.58 -3.72 -14.95
N ILE A 85 -12.88 -3.54 -15.17
CA ILE A 85 -13.94 -4.22 -14.42
C ILE A 85 -14.54 -5.32 -15.31
N LEU A 86 -14.30 -6.58 -14.97
CA LEU A 86 -14.83 -7.75 -15.67
C LEU A 86 -16.05 -8.30 -14.90
N PRO A 87 -17.28 -8.14 -15.41
CA PRO A 87 -18.44 -8.76 -14.78
C PRO A 87 -18.45 -10.27 -15.09
N ILE A 88 -18.40 -11.12 -14.06
CA ILE A 88 -18.56 -12.58 -14.19
C ILE A 88 -20.02 -12.93 -13.90
N TYR A 89 -20.72 -13.48 -14.89
CA TYR A 89 -22.09 -13.96 -14.75
C TYR A 89 -22.10 -15.49 -14.67
N PHE A 90 -22.78 -16.03 -13.66
CA PHE A 90 -23.10 -17.45 -13.59
C PHE A 90 -24.60 -17.61 -13.88
N ASN A 91 -24.92 -18.25 -15.01
CA ASN A 91 -26.22 -18.61 -15.58
C ASN A 91 -26.99 -17.56 -16.40
N ASP A 92 -26.88 -17.74 -17.72
CA ASP A 92 -27.92 -17.46 -18.71
C ASP A 92 -29.08 -18.45 -18.53
N TYR A 93 -30.20 -18.01 -17.94
CA TYR A 93 -31.50 -18.61 -18.25
C TYR A 93 -32.26 -17.62 -19.12
N SER A 94 -32.38 -18.01 -20.38
CA SER A 94 -33.14 -17.35 -21.44
C SER A 94 -34.61 -17.21 -21.04
N GLU A 95 -35.08 -15.98 -20.86
CA GLU A 95 -36.50 -15.66 -21.09
C GLU A 95 -36.58 -14.47 -22.04
N GLU A 96 -36.38 -14.77 -23.32
CA GLU A 96 -36.82 -13.93 -24.42
C GLU A 96 -38.35 -14.08 -24.50
N ILE A 97 -39.09 -13.14 -23.90
CA ILE A 97 -40.54 -13.03 -24.12
C ILE A 97 -40.74 -12.10 -25.33
N ILE A 98 -41.07 -12.69 -26.47
CA ILE A 98 -41.50 -11.98 -27.68
C ILE A 98 -43.02 -11.74 -27.56
N TYR A 99 -43.46 -10.48 -27.63
CA TYR A 99 -44.87 -10.09 -27.75
C TYR A 99 -45.30 -10.02 -29.22
#